data_AF-A0A099S3U7-F1
#
_entry.id   AF-A0A099S3U7-F1
#
_cell.length_a   1.000
_cell.length_b   1.000
_cell.length_c   1.000
_cell.angle_alpha   90.00
_cell.angle_beta   90.00
_cell.angle_gamma   90.00
#
_symmetry.space_group_name_H-M   'P 1'
#
loop_
_entity.id
_entity.type
_entity.pdbx_description
1 polymer ?
#
loop_
_entity_poly.entity_id
_entity_poly.type
_entity_poly.pdbx_seq_one_letter_code
_entity_poly.pdbx_strand_id
1 'polypeptide(L)'
;MRYMGPFLRINSLTEQNIKNQLFHLSKEAMKHIVLHTGGGLTTSRKDFKIKNLHQSELSLIKGSYPLICIYKKADPKISTDGKLLWDIKKLKKDVLISSNAFMSLALLELSDYYSKFKDLDESKYSHCGLYAKLTKRQLQFYFSYLRDENGVFVDKINITPEDENELKFESKYAEFKFSDQSFLMAAFYKASLYEDKDSEEFKNFSLDILNMFKNYKDELYNLDMDEIIKLALGFNIMYEYYKDEDIKCILLDLLELIQENYEEYTILQKKRNFENQCLCSLNYIMFYKNTGILKFKDLYSSIYESILSLYNEDLSLFIKDTDKDKMVYSAEEINLYIMSLLAYNKFFSEGNSNSESSGNRILLNVFKKQLVESGIILSWPEAPSLDDRERYINFSLNSEDLLDEDNFKMHSIPTPDGIEISPVFLKEIKFSERKGIFKTPKDSFYSEKNMFIFFLYIFLNNHEAF
;
A
#
# COMPACT_ATOMS: atom_id res chain seq x y z
N MET A 1 32.55 34.63 -26.67
CA MET A 1 32.33 33.23 -26.22
C MET A 1 32.97 33.07 -24.84
N ARG A 2 32.18 33.14 -23.77
CA ARG A 2 32.60 32.72 -22.43
C ARG A 2 31.84 31.45 -22.12
N TYR A 3 32.56 30.34 -22.04
CA TYR A 3 32.07 29.05 -21.59
C TYR A 3 31.41 29.21 -20.22
N MET A 4 30.08 29.14 -20.15
CA MET A 4 29.40 28.75 -18.93
C MET A 4 29.55 27.24 -18.81
N GLY A 5 30.28 26.80 -17.79
CA GLY A 5 30.39 25.39 -17.43
C GLY A 5 29.06 24.78 -16.99
N PRO A 6 29.03 23.45 -16.72
CA PRO A 6 27.83 22.64 -16.56
C PRO A 6 27.17 22.79 -15.16
N PHE A 7 26.96 24.03 -14.69
CA PHE A 7 26.46 24.34 -13.36
C PHE A 7 24.94 24.57 -13.26
N LEU A 8 24.18 24.15 -14.26
CA LEU A 8 22.72 24.10 -14.22
C LEU A 8 22.24 22.76 -14.77
N ARG A 9 22.63 21.64 -14.16
CA ARG A 9 21.73 20.49 -14.14
C ARG A 9 20.68 20.81 -13.10
N ILE A 10 19.63 21.51 -13.52
CA ILE A 10 18.38 21.49 -12.78
C ILE A 10 17.96 20.03 -12.81
N ASN A 11 18.17 19.29 -11.72
CA ASN A 11 17.54 17.98 -11.54
C ASN A 11 16.05 18.25 -11.46
N SER A 12 15.40 18.31 -12.62
CA SER A 12 13.96 18.46 -12.73
C SER A 12 13.37 17.12 -12.34
N LEU A 13 12.79 17.05 -11.15
CA LEU A 13 11.96 15.92 -10.72
C LEU A 13 11.01 15.55 -11.87
N THR A 14 11.03 14.28 -12.27
CA THR A 14 10.15 13.73 -13.32
C THR A 14 9.11 12.80 -12.73
N GLU A 15 8.07 12.49 -13.49
CA GLU A 15 7.09 11.44 -13.15
C GLU A 15 7.77 10.10 -12.83
N GLN A 16 8.77 9.69 -13.62
CA GLN A 16 9.49 8.45 -13.39
C GLN A 16 10.25 8.48 -12.06
N ASN A 17 10.85 9.62 -11.70
CA ASN A 17 11.49 9.77 -10.40
C ASN A 17 10.46 9.58 -9.28
N ILE A 18 9.28 10.19 -9.37
CA ILE A 18 8.21 10.04 -8.39
C ILE A 18 7.78 8.59 -8.24
N LYS A 19 7.54 7.88 -9.35
CA LYS A 19 7.18 6.44 -9.34
C LYS A 19 8.23 5.61 -8.62
N ASN A 20 9.49 5.75 -9.03
CA ASN A 20 10.62 5.01 -8.46
C ASN A 20 10.79 5.31 -6.97
N GLN A 21 10.68 6.58 -6.58
CA GLN A 21 10.79 7.03 -5.19
C GLN A 21 9.69 6.43 -4.31
N LEU A 22 8.42 6.49 -4.74
CA LEU A 22 7.28 5.97 -3.98
C LEU A 22 7.31 4.44 -3.86
N PHE A 23 7.73 3.74 -4.92
CA PHE A 23 7.95 2.31 -4.88
C PHE A 23 9.08 1.94 -3.91
N HIS A 24 10.24 2.62 -4.00
CA HIS A 24 11.37 2.40 -3.11
C HIS A 24 11.02 2.65 -1.64
N LEU A 25 10.35 3.78 -1.35
CA LEU A 25 9.83 4.10 -0.03
C LEU A 25 8.94 2.97 0.50
N SER A 26 7.98 2.51 -0.29
CA SER A 26 7.02 1.48 0.12
C SER A 26 7.70 0.14 0.38
N LYS A 27 8.60 -0.29 -0.50
CA LYS A 27 9.37 -1.54 -0.36
C LYS A 27 10.23 -1.55 0.90
N GLU A 28 11.04 -0.49 1.10
CA GLU A 28 11.94 -0.42 2.25
C GLU A 28 11.18 -0.16 3.56
N ALA A 29 10.08 0.59 3.53
CA ALA A 29 9.21 0.75 4.69
C ALA A 29 8.56 -0.56 5.11
N MET A 30 8.07 -1.37 4.15
CA MET A 30 7.54 -2.70 4.44
C MET A 30 8.60 -3.62 5.05
N LYS A 31 9.82 -3.64 4.49
CA LYS A 31 10.95 -4.38 5.04
C LYS A 31 11.24 -3.95 6.48
N HIS A 32 11.33 -2.64 6.72
CA HIS A 32 11.57 -2.07 8.05
C HIS A 32 10.47 -2.49 9.03
N ILE A 33 9.20 -2.26 8.70
CA ILE A 33 8.05 -2.57 9.55
C ILE A 33 8.02 -4.06 9.89
N VAL A 34 8.08 -4.92 8.88
CA VAL A 34 7.87 -6.37 9.05
C VAL A 34 9.04 -7.02 9.76
N LEU A 35 10.28 -6.65 9.46
CA LEU A 35 11.46 -7.33 10.01
C LEU A 35 12.01 -6.66 11.28
N HIS A 36 11.83 -5.35 11.44
CA HIS A 36 12.66 -4.54 12.34
C HIS A 36 11.88 -3.61 13.29
N THR A 37 10.58 -3.79 13.53
CA THR A 37 9.85 -2.89 14.45
C THR A 37 9.29 -3.55 15.69
N GLY A 38 8.91 -4.82 15.64
CA GLY A 38 8.15 -5.42 16.74
C GLY A 38 6.82 -4.70 17.05
N GLY A 39 6.26 -3.96 16.08
CA GLY A 39 4.98 -3.24 16.19
C GLY A 39 3.73 -4.13 16.31
N GLY A 40 3.88 -5.34 16.83
CA GLY A 40 2.87 -6.39 16.83
C GLY A 40 3.40 -7.72 17.39
N LEU A 41 2.74 -8.82 17.03
CA LEU A 41 3.20 -10.16 17.40
C LEU A 41 4.31 -10.62 16.47
N THR A 42 5.36 -11.22 17.03
CA THR A 42 6.56 -11.63 16.28
C THR A 42 6.78 -13.15 16.31
N THR A 43 7.64 -13.62 15.41
CA THR A 43 8.13 -15.01 15.31
C THR A 43 8.99 -15.48 16.50
N SER A 44 9.23 -14.61 17.50
CA SER A 44 9.99 -14.95 18.72
C SER A 44 9.36 -16.10 19.51
N ARG A 45 8.03 -16.24 19.44
CA ARG A 45 7.29 -17.34 20.06
C ARG A 45 7.54 -18.64 19.29
N LYS A 46 7.78 -19.74 20.03
CA LYS A 46 8.13 -21.04 19.43
C LYS A 46 7.11 -21.50 18.38
N ASP A 47 5.84 -21.25 18.60
CA ASP A 47 4.74 -21.66 17.73
C ASP A 47 4.66 -20.85 16.43
N PHE A 48 5.32 -19.69 16.39
CA PHE A 48 5.33 -18.79 15.25
C PHE A 48 6.64 -18.79 14.47
N LYS A 49 7.54 -19.73 14.77
CA LYS A 49 8.78 -19.87 14.02
C LYS A 49 8.51 -20.24 12.57
N ILE A 50 9.16 -19.53 11.66
CA ILE A 50 9.17 -19.88 10.25
C ILE A 50 9.99 -21.17 10.10
N LYS A 51 9.37 -22.20 9.53
CA LYS A 51 10.01 -23.51 9.30
C LYS A 51 10.66 -23.54 7.92
N ASN A 52 11.66 -24.40 7.73
CA ASN A 52 12.29 -24.68 6.44
C ASN A 52 12.93 -23.44 5.76
N LEU A 53 13.57 -22.58 6.55
CA LEU A 53 14.36 -21.48 6.01
C LEU A 53 15.71 -21.99 5.47
N HIS A 54 16.10 -21.52 4.30
CA HIS A 54 17.45 -21.66 3.76
C HIS A 54 18.44 -20.80 4.56
N GLN A 55 19.73 -21.12 4.47
CA GLN A 55 20.77 -20.41 5.21
C GLN A 55 20.88 -18.92 4.85
N SER A 56 20.66 -18.57 3.58
CA SER A 56 20.60 -17.19 3.11
C SER A 56 19.42 -16.43 3.76
N GLU A 57 18.23 -17.05 3.80
CA GLU A 57 17.04 -16.48 4.46
C GLU A 57 17.23 -16.34 5.98
N LEU A 58 17.87 -17.33 6.63
CA LEU A 58 18.21 -17.25 8.06
C LEU A 58 19.15 -16.09 8.38
N SER A 59 20.04 -15.77 7.45
CA SER A 59 20.97 -14.64 7.59
C SER A 59 20.24 -13.30 7.54
N LEU A 60 19.20 -13.16 6.71
CA LEU A 60 18.39 -11.94 6.63
C LEU A 60 17.66 -11.60 7.94
N ILE A 61 17.25 -12.62 8.70
CA ILE A 61 16.49 -12.43 9.95
C ILE A 61 17.36 -12.58 11.21
N LYS A 62 18.68 -12.66 11.05
CA LYS A 62 19.59 -12.82 12.18
C LYS A 62 19.52 -11.59 13.10
N GLY A 63 19.07 -11.80 14.33
CA GLY A 63 18.91 -10.72 15.31
C GLY A 63 17.61 -9.92 15.14
N SER A 64 16.71 -10.35 14.26
CA SER A 64 15.39 -9.74 14.07
C SER A 64 14.27 -10.72 14.44
N TYR A 65 13.07 -10.18 14.66
CA TYR A 65 11.88 -10.96 14.99
C TYR A 65 10.74 -10.55 14.05
N PRO A 66 10.66 -11.15 12.86
CA PRO A 66 9.64 -10.81 11.87
C PRO A 66 8.22 -10.81 12.44
N LEU A 67 7.38 -9.90 11.95
CA LEU A 67 5.99 -9.75 12.35
C LEU A 67 5.11 -10.86 11.77
N ILE A 68 4.30 -11.45 12.65
CA ILE A 68 3.21 -12.37 12.32
C ILE A 68 1.88 -11.59 12.22
N CYS A 69 1.75 -10.55 13.02
CA CYS A 69 0.55 -9.73 13.06
C CYS A 69 0.94 -8.31 13.48
N ILE A 70 0.44 -7.30 12.77
CA ILE A 70 0.65 -5.90 13.10
C ILE A 70 -0.50 -5.36 13.96
N TYR A 71 -0.18 -4.48 14.91
CA TYR A 71 -1.16 -3.77 15.73
C TYR A 71 -1.52 -2.41 15.14
N LYS A 72 -2.69 -1.90 15.54
CA LYS A 72 -3.29 -0.69 14.99
C LYS A 72 -2.43 0.56 15.08
N LYS A 73 -1.72 0.75 16.19
CA LYS A 73 -0.98 1.99 16.46
C LYS A 73 0.30 1.73 17.24
N ALA A 74 1.36 2.44 16.87
CA ALA A 74 2.64 2.42 17.57
C ALA A 74 3.35 3.80 17.54
N ASP A 75 4.45 3.90 18.30
CA ASP A 75 5.41 5.00 18.21
C ASP A 75 6.48 4.63 17.16
N PRO A 76 6.67 5.42 16.09
CA PRO A 76 7.56 5.06 14.98
C PRO A 76 9.06 5.23 15.28
N LYS A 77 9.41 5.65 16.50
CA LYS A 77 10.81 5.80 16.93
C LYS A 77 11.55 4.47 16.93
N ILE A 78 12.79 4.51 16.45
CA ILE A 78 13.72 3.39 16.37
C ILE A 78 14.67 3.48 17.56
N SER A 79 14.85 2.40 18.31
CA SER A 79 15.89 2.33 19.34
C SER A 79 17.22 1.87 18.73
N THR A 80 18.29 2.61 19.01
CA THR A 80 19.67 2.32 18.58
C THR A 80 20.42 1.34 19.48
N ASP A 81 19.82 0.85 20.58
CA ASP A 81 20.41 -0.12 21.53
C ASP A 81 20.46 -1.57 20.99
N GLY A 82 20.72 -1.73 19.69
CA GLY A 82 20.94 -3.02 19.03
C GLY A 82 19.69 -3.89 18.82
N LYS A 83 18.51 -3.38 19.17
CA LYS A 83 17.22 -3.97 18.84
C LYS A 83 16.36 -2.88 18.22
N LEU A 84 16.31 -2.85 16.89
CA LEU A 84 15.33 -2.09 16.11
C LEU A 84 13.93 -2.53 16.58
N LEU A 85 13.40 -1.87 17.60
CA LEU A 85 12.13 -2.18 18.22
C LEU A 85 11.46 -0.86 18.55
N TRP A 86 10.24 -0.70 18.08
CA TRP A 86 9.34 0.37 18.47
C TRP A 86 9.08 0.31 19.97
N ASP A 87 8.76 1.46 20.56
CA ASP A 87 8.38 1.54 21.98
C ASP A 87 7.09 0.73 22.24
N ILE A 88 7.27 -0.50 22.72
CA ILE A 88 6.21 -1.48 22.98
C ILE A 88 5.17 -0.93 23.98
N LYS A 89 5.55 0.03 24.83
CA LYS A 89 4.67 0.60 25.88
C LYS A 89 3.50 1.42 25.32
N LYS A 90 3.57 1.88 24.06
CA LYS A 90 2.53 2.71 23.42
C LYS A 90 1.72 1.98 22.36
N LEU A 91 1.85 0.66 22.28
CA LEU A 91 1.11 -0.14 21.30
C LEU A 91 -0.39 -0.15 21.62
N LYS A 92 -1.23 0.17 20.64
CA LYS A 92 -2.65 -0.15 20.68
C LYS A 92 -2.86 -1.52 20.07
N LYS A 93 -3.03 -2.53 20.91
CA LYS A 93 -3.09 -3.96 20.56
C LYS A 93 -4.34 -4.40 19.78
N ASP A 94 -5.13 -3.47 19.25
CA ASP A 94 -6.15 -3.79 18.23
C ASP A 94 -5.46 -4.41 17.01
N VAL A 95 -6.01 -5.50 16.51
CA VAL A 95 -5.63 -6.21 15.29
C VAL A 95 -6.71 -5.93 14.26
N LEU A 96 -6.37 -5.11 13.26
CA LEU A 96 -7.26 -4.80 12.15
C LEU A 96 -7.03 -5.79 11.01
N ILE A 97 -8.10 -6.40 10.49
CA ILE A 97 -8.00 -7.40 9.42
C ILE A 97 -7.41 -6.78 8.16
N SER A 98 -7.98 -5.67 7.68
CA SER A 98 -7.47 -4.92 6.52
C SER A 98 -5.97 -4.64 6.60
N SER A 99 -5.46 -4.14 7.74
CA SER A 99 -4.04 -3.84 7.92
C SER A 99 -3.15 -5.08 7.73
N ASN A 100 -3.59 -6.21 8.28
CA ASN A 100 -2.84 -7.46 8.24
C ASN A 100 -2.95 -8.14 6.87
N ALA A 101 -4.09 -8.03 6.20
CA ALA A 101 -4.28 -8.46 4.82
C ALA A 101 -3.35 -7.68 3.87
N PHE A 102 -3.32 -6.34 3.96
CA PHE A 102 -2.42 -5.51 3.14
C PHE A 102 -0.94 -5.76 3.44
N MET A 103 -0.57 -6.00 4.70
CA MET A 103 0.80 -6.41 5.05
C MET A 103 1.18 -7.72 4.33
N SER A 104 0.31 -8.73 4.39
CA SER A 104 0.54 -10.03 3.75
C SER A 104 0.61 -9.93 2.23
N LEU A 105 -0.33 -9.20 1.62
CA LEU A 105 -0.37 -8.95 0.18
C LEU A 105 0.88 -8.20 -0.30
N ALA A 106 1.32 -7.17 0.42
CA ALA A 106 2.54 -6.43 0.10
C ALA A 106 3.78 -7.33 0.12
N LEU A 107 3.90 -8.23 1.10
CA LEU A 107 5.01 -9.18 1.15
C LEU A 107 4.99 -10.20 0.00
N LEU A 108 3.81 -10.66 -0.43
CA LEU A 108 3.68 -11.54 -1.59
C LEU A 108 4.05 -10.82 -2.90
N GLU A 109 3.62 -9.57 -3.05
CA GLU A 109 4.02 -8.75 -4.20
C GLU A 109 5.52 -8.42 -4.20
N LEU A 110 6.12 -8.16 -3.03
CA LEU A 110 7.56 -8.00 -2.91
C LEU A 110 8.30 -9.32 -3.16
N SER A 111 7.72 -10.45 -2.80
CA SER A 111 8.30 -11.76 -3.10
C SER A 111 8.39 -11.99 -4.61
N ASP A 112 7.37 -11.62 -5.38
CA ASP A 112 7.41 -11.65 -6.85
C ASP A 112 8.45 -10.67 -7.40
N TYR A 113 8.54 -9.46 -6.86
CA TYR A 113 9.57 -8.50 -7.23
C TYR A 113 10.98 -9.09 -7.03
N TYR A 114 11.26 -9.64 -5.85
CA TYR A 114 12.57 -10.22 -5.53
C TYR A 114 12.87 -11.52 -6.27
N SER A 115 11.85 -12.20 -6.80
CA SER A 115 12.04 -13.38 -7.65
C SER A 115 12.84 -13.05 -8.93
N LYS A 116 12.77 -11.79 -9.40
CA LYS A 116 13.51 -11.29 -10.58
C LYS A 116 15.03 -11.27 -10.39
N PHE A 117 15.51 -11.41 -9.15
CA PHE A 117 16.94 -11.47 -8.83
C PHE A 117 17.50 -12.90 -8.85
N LYS A 118 16.65 -13.90 -9.15
CA LYS A 118 17.11 -15.28 -9.33
C LYS A 118 18.24 -15.31 -10.35
N ASP A 119 19.31 -16.02 -10.01
CA ASP A 119 20.54 -16.14 -10.80
C ASP A 119 21.32 -14.82 -11.03
N LEU A 120 20.86 -13.69 -10.47
CA LEU A 120 21.50 -12.37 -10.55
C LEU A 120 22.14 -11.96 -9.23
N ASP A 121 21.41 -12.08 -8.13
CA ASP A 121 21.85 -11.70 -6.77
C ASP A 121 21.15 -12.60 -5.74
N GLU A 122 21.93 -13.49 -5.12
CA GLU A 122 21.43 -14.46 -4.14
C GLU A 122 20.90 -13.78 -2.87
N SER A 123 21.51 -12.67 -2.45
CA SER A 123 21.09 -11.93 -1.25
C SER A 123 19.72 -11.29 -1.47
N LYS A 124 19.50 -10.65 -2.61
CA LYS A 124 18.20 -10.09 -2.99
C LYS A 124 17.18 -11.20 -3.21
N TYR A 125 17.53 -12.23 -3.96
CA TYR A 125 16.64 -13.38 -4.21
C TYR A 125 16.19 -14.07 -2.91
N SER A 126 17.02 -14.11 -1.88
CA SER A 126 16.64 -14.70 -0.59
C SER A 126 15.45 -14.00 0.10
N HIS A 127 15.14 -12.75 -0.25
CA HIS A 127 13.93 -12.07 0.23
C HIS A 127 12.65 -12.70 -0.34
N CYS A 128 12.69 -13.23 -1.57
CA CYS A 128 11.55 -13.91 -2.20
C CYS A 128 11.07 -15.08 -1.33
N GLY A 129 11.95 -16.03 -1.04
CA GLY A 129 11.61 -17.19 -0.22
C GLY A 129 11.24 -16.83 1.23
N LEU A 130 11.93 -15.86 1.83
CA LEU A 130 11.62 -15.37 3.18
C LEU A 130 10.20 -14.79 3.26
N TYR A 131 9.84 -13.88 2.35
CA TYR A 131 8.55 -13.19 2.37
C TYR A 131 7.40 -14.16 2.09
N ALA A 132 7.53 -15.06 1.11
CA ALA A 132 6.50 -16.07 0.85
C ALA A 132 6.25 -16.96 2.08
N LYS A 133 7.32 -17.47 2.72
CA LYS A 133 7.21 -18.33 3.92
C LYS A 133 6.67 -17.57 5.13
N LEU A 134 7.08 -16.31 5.30
CA LEU A 134 6.56 -15.46 6.37
C LEU A 134 5.06 -15.21 6.18
N THR A 135 4.62 -14.84 4.98
CA THR A 135 3.20 -14.60 4.71
C THR A 135 2.36 -15.86 4.92
N LYS A 136 2.82 -17.05 4.51
CA LYS A 136 2.09 -18.29 4.81
C LYS A 136 1.90 -18.50 6.31
N ARG A 137 2.89 -18.15 7.14
CA ARG A 137 2.76 -18.19 8.61
C ARG A 137 1.82 -17.13 9.14
N GLN A 138 1.83 -15.92 8.58
CA GLN A 138 0.88 -14.85 8.90
C GLN A 138 -0.56 -15.30 8.62
N LEU A 139 -0.82 -15.86 7.44
CA LEU A 139 -2.15 -16.34 7.03
C LEU A 139 -2.64 -17.52 7.88
N GLN A 140 -1.77 -18.48 8.22
CA GLN A 140 -2.09 -19.56 9.16
C GLN A 140 -2.44 -19.02 10.55
N PHE A 141 -1.73 -17.99 11.01
CA PHE A 141 -2.05 -17.31 12.25
C PHE A 141 -3.41 -16.62 12.17
N TYR A 142 -3.72 -15.90 11.08
CA TYR A 142 -5.04 -15.26 10.91
C TYR A 142 -6.16 -16.30 10.93
N PHE A 143 -6.00 -17.39 10.17
CA PHE A 143 -6.96 -18.50 10.12
C PHE A 143 -7.21 -19.10 11.51
N SER A 144 -6.19 -19.20 12.34
CA SER A 144 -6.29 -19.83 13.67
C SER A 144 -6.85 -18.90 14.74
N TYR A 145 -6.54 -17.60 14.68
CA TYR A 145 -6.79 -16.68 15.80
C TYR A 145 -7.75 -15.53 15.48
N LEU A 146 -7.95 -15.17 14.21
CA LEU A 146 -8.65 -13.94 13.83
C LEU A 146 -10.03 -14.17 13.21
N ARG A 147 -10.54 -15.40 13.23
CA ARG A 147 -11.91 -15.72 12.84
C ARG A 147 -12.87 -15.72 14.03
N ASP A 148 -14.12 -15.39 13.80
CA ASP A 148 -15.22 -15.52 14.76
C ASP A 148 -15.79 -16.96 14.77
N GLU A 149 -16.89 -17.16 15.50
CA GLU A 149 -17.58 -18.45 15.59
C GLU A 149 -18.26 -18.86 14.27
N ASN A 150 -18.57 -17.90 13.40
CA ASN A 150 -19.12 -18.15 12.06
C ASN A 150 -18.03 -18.47 11.03
N GLY A 151 -16.76 -18.38 11.41
CA GLY A 151 -15.63 -18.64 10.53
C GLY A 151 -15.25 -17.48 9.61
N VAL A 152 -15.76 -16.26 9.85
CA VAL A 152 -15.36 -15.06 9.11
C VAL A 152 -14.29 -14.28 9.87
N PHE A 153 -13.42 -13.58 9.15
CA PHE A 153 -12.37 -12.76 9.74
C PHE A 153 -12.94 -11.48 10.33
N VAL A 154 -12.58 -11.19 11.58
CA VAL A 154 -13.07 -10.02 12.32
C VAL A 154 -11.94 -9.32 13.05
N ASP A 155 -12.05 -8.00 13.20
CA ASP A 155 -11.14 -7.22 14.02
C ASP A 155 -11.13 -7.74 15.47
N LYS A 156 -9.94 -7.86 16.05
CA LYS A 156 -9.76 -8.35 17.42
C LYS A 156 -8.91 -7.42 18.26
N ILE A 157 -8.91 -7.63 19.56
CA ILE A 157 -7.99 -6.98 20.49
C ILE A 157 -7.17 -8.07 21.18
N ASN A 158 -5.84 -7.96 21.14
CA ASN A 158 -4.99 -8.87 21.90
C ASN A 158 -5.01 -8.49 23.39
N ILE A 159 -5.61 -9.35 24.20
CA ILE A 159 -5.72 -9.20 25.67
C ILE A 159 -4.73 -10.09 26.44
N THR A 160 -3.81 -10.76 25.73
CA THR A 160 -2.81 -11.64 26.35
C THR A 160 -2.00 -10.88 27.41
N PRO A 161 -2.02 -11.33 28.68
CA PRO A 161 -1.14 -10.83 29.74
C PRO A 161 0.34 -11.01 29.38
N GLU A 162 1.23 -10.17 29.92
CA GLU A 162 2.66 -10.21 29.56
C GLU A 162 3.35 -11.52 29.94
N ASP A 163 2.88 -12.19 31.00
CA ASP A 163 3.45 -13.44 31.52
C ASP A 163 2.81 -14.71 30.93
N GLU A 164 1.79 -14.58 30.07
CA GLU A 164 1.10 -15.72 29.48
C GLU A 164 1.66 -16.09 28.10
N ASN A 165 2.00 -17.38 27.94
CA ASN A 165 2.43 -17.93 26.66
C ASN A 165 1.27 -18.11 25.67
N GLU A 166 0.07 -18.39 26.18
CA GLU A 166 -1.12 -18.63 25.36
C GLU A 166 -1.74 -17.30 24.91
N LEU A 167 -2.04 -17.19 23.61
CA LEU A 167 -2.65 -15.97 23.08
C LEU A 167 -4.15 -15.94 23.34
N LYS A 168 -4.62 -14.79 23.82
CA LYS A 168 -6.03 -14.48 24.04
C LYS A 168 -6.44 -13.26 23.22
N PHE A 169 -7.54 -13.40 22.48
CA PHE A 169 -8.13 -12.34 21.69
C PHE A 169 -9.61 -12.19 22.01
N GLU A 170 -10.05 -10.94 22.09
CA GLU A 170 -11.47 -10.61 22.17
C GLU A 170 -11.93 -10.01 20.85
N SER A 171 -13.12 -10.42 20.39
CA SER A 171 -13.76 -9.82 19.23
C SER A 171 -14.13 -8.39 19.54
N LYS A 172 -13.83 -7.49 18.61
CA LYS A 172 -14.42 -6.15 18.64
C LYS A 172 -15.88 -6.28 18.21
N TYR A 173 -16.80 -5.55 18.86
CA TYR A 173 -18.25 -5.57 18.55
C TYR A 173 -18.64 -5.01 17.16
N ALA A 174 -17.78 -5.15 16.14
CA ALA A 174 -18.08 -4.77 14.77
C ALA A 174 -18.58 -5.98 13.99
N GLU A 175 -19.62 -5.76 13.16
CA GLU A 175 -19.96 -6.69 12.09
C GLU A 175 -18.72 -6.92 11.20
N PHE A 176 -18.55 -8.15 10.70
CA PHE A 176 -17.47 -8.45 9.77
C PHE A 176 -17.64 -7.62 8.49
N LYS A 177 -16.52 -7.37 7.81
CA LYS A 177 -16.51 -6.63 6.54
C LYS A 177 -16.29 -7.58 5.38
N PHE A 178 -17.09 -7.43 4.33
CA PHE A 178 -16.93 -8.18 3.09
C PHE A 178 -15.62 -7.82 2.39
N SER A 179 -15.22 -6.55 2.42
CA SER A 179 -13.95 -6.09 1.88
C SER A 179 -12.75 -6.78 2.55
N ASP A 180 -12.77 -6.90 3.88
CA ASP A 180 -11.74 -7.62 4.65
C ASP A 180 -11.65 -9.09 4.22
N GLN A 181 -12.79 -9.76 4.01
CA GLN A 181 -12.80 -11.14 3.51
C GLN A 181 -12.20 -11.22 2.10
N SER A 182 -12.47 -10.24 1.23
CA SER A 182 -11.96 -10.22 -0.15
C SER A 182 -10.45 -9.99 -0.23
N PHE A 183 -9.89 -9.16 0.66
CA PHE A 183 -8.44 -8.97 0.74
C PHE A 183 -7.74 -10.23 1.23
N LEU A 184 -8.31 -10.93 2.22
CA LEU A 184 -7.76 -12.21 2.66
C LEU A 184 -7.94 -13.31 1.62
N MET A 185 -9.07 -13.37 0.91
CA MET A 185 -9.26 -14.26 -0.25
C MET A 185 -8.12 -14.10 -1.26
N ALA A 186 -7.81 -12.85 -1.64
CA ALA A 186 -6.70 -12.55 -2.54
C ALA A 186 -5.34 -12.95 -1.95
N ALA A 187 -5.11 -12.73 -0.65
CA ALA A 187 -3.86 -13.09 0.01
C ALA A 187 -3.65 -14.61 0.07
N PHE A 188 -4.68 -15.37 0.44
CA PHE A 188 -4.64 -16.83 0.44
C PHE A 188 -4.42 -17.40 -0.97
N TYR A 189 -5.11 -16.86 -1.97
CA TYR A 189 -4.91 -17.28 -3.35
C TYR A 189 -3.47 -16.99 -3.82
N LYS A 190 -3.00 -15.76 -3.64
CA LYS A 190 -1.65 -15.37 -4.06
C LYS A 190 -0.58 -16.22 -3.35
N ALA A 191 -0.75 -16.50 -2.06
CA ALA A 191 0.14 -17.39 -1.32
C ALA A 191 0.11 -18.84 -1.85
N SER A 192 -1.02 -19.31 -2.39
CA SER A 192 -1.11 -20.64 -2.98
C SER A 192 -0.26 -20.83 -4.25
N LEU A 193 0.05 -19.74 -4.96
CA LEU A 193 0.87 -19.77 -6.18
C LEU A 193 2.33 -20.16 -5.91
N TYR A 194 2.78 -20.06 -4.66
CA TYR A 194 4.10 -20.53 -4.25
C TYR A 194 4.02 -22.01 -3.93
N GLU A 195 4.53 -22.87 -4.83
CA GLU A 195 4.47 -24.33 -4.70
C GLU A 195 5.14 -24.85 -3.41
N ASP A 196 4.33 -25.32 -2.47
CA ASP A 196 4.74 -26.16 -1.36
C ASP A 196 3.59 -27.09 -0.93
N LYS A 197 3.80 -27.82 0.16
CA LYS A 197 2.84 -28.79 0.69
C LYS A 197 1.51 -28.18 1.15
N ASP A 198 1.47 -26.89 1.48
CA ASP A 198 0.29 -26.22 2.02
C ASP A 198 -0.46 -25.45 0.89
N SER A 199 0.12 -25.34 -0.32
CA SER A 199 -0.44 -24.54 -1.44
C SER A 199 -1.89 -24.87 -1.79
N GLU A 200 -2.21 -26.15 -1.91
CA GLU A 200 -3.56 -26.59 -2.28
C GLU A 200 -4.59 -26.24 -1.20
N GLU A 201 -4.21 -26.34 0.08
CA GLU A 201 -5.09 -25.94 1.19
C GLU A 201 -5.38 -24.43 1.17
N PHE A 202 -4.36 -23.62 0.86
CA PHE A 202 -4.51 -22.16 0.75
C PHE A 202 -5.41 -21.77 -0.43
N LYS A 203 -5.25 -22.45 -1.58
CA LYS A 203 -6.10 -22.26 -2.75
C LYS A 203 -7.55 -22.60 -2.43
N ASN A 204 -7.79 -23.78 -1.85
CA ASN A 204 -9.13 -24.23 -1.50
C ASN A 204 -9.80 -23.29 -0.50
N PHE A 205 -9.08 -22.84 0.53
CA PHE A 205 -9.63 -21.88 1.48
C PHE A 205 -9.96 -20.51 0.84
N SER A 206 -9.15 -20.03 -0.11
CA SER A 206 -9.49 -18.83 -0.87
C SER A 206 -10.78 -19.02 -1.68
N LEU A 207 -10.94 -20.17 -2.33
CA LEU A 207 -12.13 -20.49 -3.11
C LEU A 207 -13.37 -20.71 -2.23
N ASP A 208 -13.21 -21.15 -0.99
CA ASP A 208 -14.30 -21.20 0.00
C ASP A 208 -14.81 -19.79 0.34
N ILE A 209 -13.91 -18.81 0.49
CA ILE A 209 -14.29 -17.41 0.65
C ILE A 209 -14.98 -16.88 -0.61
N LEU A 210 -14.53 -17.26 -1.81
CA LEU A 210 -15.22 -16.91 -3.05
C LEU A 210 -16.66 -17.47 -3.08
N ASN A 211 -16.84 -18.72 -2.64
CA ASN A 211 -18.16 -19.34 -2.54
C ASN A 211 -19.06 -18.62 -1.53
N MET A 212 -18.51 -18.10 -0.43
CA MET A 212 -19.25 -17.21 0.47
C MET A 212 -19.80 -16.00 -0.30
N PHE A 213 -18.99 -15.28 -1.07
CA PHE A 213 -19.49 -14.14 -1.86
C PHE A 213 -20.59 -14.51 -2.86
N LYS A 214 -20.49 -15.69 -3.50
CA LYS A 214 -21.53 -16.18 -4.43
C LYS A 214 -22.84 -16.47 -3.71
N ASN A 215 -22.77 -17.02 -2.50
CA ASN A 215 -23.95 -17.37 -1.71
C ASN A 215 -24.63 -16.16 -1.06
N TYR A 216 -23.85 -15.12 -0.72
CA TYR A 216 -24.33 -13.90 -0.08
C TYR A 216 -24.43 -12.71 -1.06
N LYS A 217 -24.75 -12.98 -2.33
CA LYS A 217 -24.73 -11.97 -3.40
C LYS A 217 -25.72 -10.83 -3.13
N ASP A 218 -26.90 -11.15 -2.60
CA ASP A 218 -27.94 -10.18 -2.31
C ASP A 218 -27.54 -9.22 -1.18
N GLU A 219 -26.77 -9.70 -0.20
CA GLU A 219 -26.22 -8.88 0.87
C GLU A 219 -25.18 -7.88 0.34
N LEU A 220 -24.41 -8.24 -0.69
CA LEU A 220 -23.41 -7.33 -1.29
C LEU A 220 -24.04 -6.07 -1.87
N TYR A 221 -25.27 -6.16 -2.40
CA TYR A 221 -25.98 -5.02 -2.98
C TYR A 221 -26.53 -4.04 -1.94
N ASN A 222 -26.56 -4.44 -0.66
CA ASN A 222 -27.07 -3.61 0.44
C ASN A 222 -25.95 -2.91 1.24
N LEU A 223 -24.69 -3.10 0.85
CA LEU A 223 -23.54 -2.51 1.51
C LEU A 223 -23.49 -0.99 1.29
N ASP A 224 -22.85 -0.29 2.23
CA ASP A 224 -22.60 1.13 2.06
C ASP A 224 -21.54 1.40 0.98
N MET A 225 -21.52 2.64 0.48
CA MET A 225 -20.63 3.04 -0.60
C MET A 225 -19.14 2.82 -0.29
N ASP A 226 -18.72 3.09 0.95
CA ASP A 226 -17.31 2.96 1.36
C ASP A 226 -16.89 1.47 1.33
N GLU A 227 -17.78 0.58 1.77
CA GLU A 227 -17.55 -0.86 1.81
C GLU A 227 -17.59 -1.48 0.41
N ILE A 228 -18.54 -1.09 -0.46
CA ILE A 228 -18.63 -1.60 -1.84
C ILE A 228 -17.37 -1.22 -2.64
N ILE A 229 -16.85 0.01 -2.50
CA ILE A 229 -15.62 0.44 -3.20
C ILE A 229 -14.41 -0.40 -2.77
N LYS A 230 -14.29 -0.68 -1.48
CA LYS A 230 -13.20 -1.52 -0.96
C LYS A 230 -13.36 -2.97 -1.36
N LEU A 231 -14.59 -3.47 -1.40
CA LEU A 231 -14.90 -4.80 -1.91
C LEU A 231 -14.51 -4.92 -3.40
N ALA A 232 -14.88 -3.94 -4.22
CA ALA A 232 -14.46 -3.88 -5.62
C ALA A 232 -12.95 -3.86 -5.77
N LEU A 233 -12.21 -3.16 -4.89
CA LEU A 233 -10.75 -3.20 -4.87
C LEU A 233 -10.22 -4.61 -4.59
N GLY A 234 -10.76 -5.31 -3.59
CA GLY A 234 -10.37 -6.68 -3.28
C GLY A 234 -10.63 -7.66 -4.43
N PHE A 235 -11.77 -7.52 -5.11
CA PHE A 235 -12.09 -8.30 -6.32
C PHE A 235 -11.20 -7.94 -7.51
N ASN A 236 -10.84 -6.68 -7.69
CA ASN A 236 -9.87 -6.23 -8.70
C ASN A 236 -8.49 -6.89 -8.49
N ILE A 237 -8.01 -6.90 -7.24
CA ILE A 237 -6.75 -7.57 -6.86
C ILE A 237 -6.84 -9.08 -7.11
N MET A 238 -7.94 -9.72 -6.68
CA MET A 238 -8.12 -11.15 -6.90
C MET A 238 -8.22 -11.51 -8.39
N TYR A 239 -8.90 -10.69 -9.19
CA TYR A 239 -9.00 -10.88 -10.64
C TYR A 239 -7.64 -10.74 -11.31
N GLU A 240 -6.78 -9.82 -10.85
CA GLU A 240 -5.39 -9.72 -11.29
C GLU A 240 -4.62 -11.04 -11.07
N TYR A 241 -4.89 -11.77 -9.99
CA TYR A 241 -4.19 -13.01 -9.69
C TYR A 241 -4.78 -14.27 -10.35
N TYR A 242 -6.11 -14.42 -10.36
CA TYR A 242 -6.77 -15.67 -10.77
C TYR A 242 -7.37 -15.63 -12.18
N LYS A 243 -7.71 -14.43 -12.70
CA LYS A 243 -8.33 -14.23 -14.03
C LYS A 243 -9.55 -15.13 -14.28
N ASP A 244 -10.40 -15.30 -13.28
CA ASP A 244 -11.59 -16.16 -13.31
C ASP A 244 -12.86 -15.38 -13.69
N GLU A 245 -13.75 -15.99 -14.48
CA GLU A 245 -14.95 -15.34 -15.00
C GLU A 245 -16.01 -15.07 -13.92
N ASP A 246 -16.11 -15.87 -12.86
CA ASP A 246 -17.07 -15.60 -11.78
C ASP A 246 -16.65 -14.35 -11.00
N ILE A 247 -15.34 -14.20 -10.77
CA ILE A 247 -14.75 -13.02 -10.11
C ILE A 247 -15.00 -11.78 -10.96
N LYS A 248 -14.78 -11.88 -12.27
CA LYS A 248 -15.05 -10.81 -13.22
C LYS A 248 -16.52 -10.41 -13.23
N CYS A 249 -17.45 -11.38 -13.19
CA CYS A 249 -18.89 -11.10 -13.15
C CYS A 249 -19.28 -10.36 -11.85
N ILE A 250 -18.83 -10.84 -10.69
CA ILE A 250 -19.09 -10.16 -9.41
C ILE A 250 -18.51 -8.75 -9.42
N LEU A 251 -17.26 -8.60 -9.88
CA LEU A 251 -16.61 -7.29 -9.97
C LEU A 251 -17.36 -6.34 -10.90
N LEU A 252 -17.81 -6.83 -12.06
CA LEU A 252 -18.63 -6.05 -12.99
C LEU A 252 -19.90 -5.53 -12.30
N ASP A 253 -20.65 -6.42 -11.64
CA ASP A 253 -21.88 -6.06 -10.92
C ASP A 253 -21.61 -5.00 -9.84
N LEU A 254 -20.52 -5.16 -9.07
CA LEU A 254 -20.12 -4.20 -8.03
C LEU A 254 -19.77 -2.82 -8.64
N LEU A 255 -19.04 -2.79 -9.75
CA LEU A 255 -18.65 -1.53 -10.40
C LEU A 255 -19.85 -0.82 -11.05
N GLU A 256 -20.82 -1.57 -11.57
CA GLU A 256 -22.08 -0.98 -12.06
C GLU A 256 -22.92 -0.42 -10.91
N LEU A 257 -23.03 -1.14 -9.79
CA LEU A 257 -23.68 -0.63 -8.59
C LEU A 257 -22.97 0.62 -8.04
N ILE A 258 -21.64 0.65 -8.05
CA ILE A 258 -20.86 1.84 -7.66
C ILE A 258 -21.23 3.02 -8.54
N GLN A 259 -21.34 2.82 -9.86
CA GLN A 259 -21.71 3.88 -10.79
C GLN A 259 -23.11 4.44 -10.48
N GLU A 260 -24.11 3.56 -10.34
CA GLU A 260 -25.50 3.95 -10.05
C GLU A 260 -25.59 4.74 -8.73
N ASN A 261 -24.97 4.21 -7.67
CA ASN A 261 -24.94 4.88 -6.38
C ASN A 261 -24.18 6.21 -6.43
N TYR A 262 -23.11 6.31 -7.21
CA TYR A 262 -22.31 7.53 -7.33
C TYR A 262 -23.09 8.65 -8.03
N GLU A 263 -23.84 8.33 -9.07
CA GLU A 263 -24.75 9.26 -9.75
C GLU A 263 -25.82 9.78 -8.77
N GLU A 264 -26.47 8.87 -8.04
CA GLU A 264 -27.48 9.23 -7.03
C GLU A 264 -26.90 10.08 -5.88
N TYR A 265 -25.76 9.68 -5.31
CA TYR A 265 -25.11 10.38 -4.19
C TYR A 265 -24.65 11.78 -4.59
N THR A 266 -24.11 11.93 -5.81
CA THR A 266 -23.67 13.22 -6.36
C THR A 266 -24.86 14.18 -6.54
N ILE A 267 -26.01 13.67 -6.99
CA ILE A 267 -27.21 14.47 -7.23
C ILE A 267 -27.90 14.87 -5.91
N LEU A 268 -28.03 13.92 -4.97
CA LEU A 268 -28.89 14.09 -3.78
C LEU A 268 -28.14 14.65 -2.56
N GLN A 269 -26.92 14.18 -2.26
CA GLN A 269 -26.30 14.42 -0.96
C GLN A 269 -25.27 15.56 -0.96
N LYS A 270 -24.84 16.06 -2.13
CA LYS A 270 -23.85 17.15 -2.30
C LYS A 270 -22.58 16.99 -1.44
N LYS A 271 -22.27 15.76 -1.02
CA LYS A 271 -21.11 15.43 -0.20
C LYS A 271 -20.28 14.49 -1.04
N ARG A 272 -19.00 14.81 -1.20
CA ARG A 272 -18.05 13.97 -1.94
C ARG A 272 -17.04 13.45 -0.94
N ASN A 273 -17.02 12.14 -0.72
CA ASN A 273 -15.90 11.51 -0.03
C ASN A 273 -14.76 11.40 -1.05
N PHE A 274 -13.74 12.23 -0.90
CA PHE A 274 -12.65 12.33 -1.85
C PHE A 274 -11.78 11.05 -1.91
N GLU A 275 -11.61 10.35 -0.78
CA GLU A 275 -10.91 9.06 -0.75
C GLU A 275 -11.66 8.04 -1.62
N ASN A 276 -12.99 7.99 -1.51
CA ASN A 276 -13.84 7.15 -2.34
C ASN A 276 -13.76 7.51 -3.82
N GLN A 277 -13.74 8.80 -4.17
CA GLN A 277 -13.62 9.23 -5.57
C GLN A 277 -12.32 8.72 -6.20
N CYS A 278 -11.21 8.86 -5.50
CA CYS A 278 -9.92 8.35 -5.96
C CYS A 278 -9.91 6.83 -6.03
N LEU A 279 -10.51 6.12 -5.05
CA LEU A 279 -10.58 4.65 -5.10
C LEU A 279 -11.51 4.13 -6.19
N CYS A 280 -12.63 4.78 -6.45
CA CYS A 280 -13.49 4.47 -7.59
C CYS A 280 -12.73 4.62 -8.91
N SER A 281 -11.96 5.71 -9.07
CA SER A 281 -11.16 5.90 -10.28
C SER A 281 -10.14 4.77 -10.47
N LEU A 282 -9.42 4.41 -9.40
CA LEU A 282 -8.47 3.29 -9.43
C LEU A 282 -9.16 1.96 -9.76
N ASN A 283 -10.33 1.69 -9.19
CA ASN A 283 -11.10 0.49 -9.49
C ASN A 283 -11.51 0.41 -10.97
N TYR A 284 -11.99 1.51 -11.55
CA TYR A 284 -12.39 1.54 -12.96
C TYR A 284 -11.20 1.36 -13.91
N ILE A 285 -10.07 2.03 -13.65
CA ILE A 285 -8.91 1.90 -14.54
C ILE A 285 -8.28 0.53 -14.46
N MET A 286 -8.22 -0.09 -13.26
CA MET A 286 -7.76 -1.45 -13.09
C MET A 286 -8.65 -2.46 -13.82
N PHE A 287 -9.97 -2.30 -13.71
CA PHE A 287 -10.89 -3.19 -14.39
C PHE A 287 -10.83 -3.02 -15.91
N TYR A 288 -10.71 -1.78 -16.40
CA TYR A 288 -10.47 -1.51 -17.82
C TYR A 288 -9.16 -2.16 -18.30
N LYS A 289 -8.04 -1.96 -17.59
CA LYS A 289 -6.75 -2.58 -17.91
C LYS A 289 -6.89 -4.11 -18.05
N ASN A 290 -7.64 -4.72 -17.15
CA ASN A 290 -7.76 -6.18 -17.09
C ASN A 290 -8.78 -6.78 -18.05
N THR A 291 -9.72 -6.00 -18.60
CA THR A 291 -10.82 -6.54 -19.42
C THR A 291 -10.96 -5.89 -20.79
N GLY A 292 -10.40 -4.69 -20.99
CA GLY A 292 -10.59 -3.88 -22.19
C GLY A 292 -11.99 -3.28 -22.34
N ILE A 293 -12.87 -3.38 -21.33
CA ILE A 293 -14.25 -2.88 -21.42
C ILE A 293 -14.25 -1.35 -21.39
N LEU A 294 -14.52 -0.73 -22.55
CA LEU A 294 -14.42 0.72 -22.76
C LEU A 294 -15.29 1.57 -21.83
N LYS A 295 -16.48 1.08 -21.42
CA LYS A 295 -17.36 1.77 -20.45
C LYS A 295 -16.57 2.25 -19.23
N PHE A 296 -15.70 1.41 -18.68
CA PHE A 296 -14.94 1.74 -17.47
C PHE A 296 -13.80 2.73 -17.72
N LYS A 297 -13.27 2.79 -18.95
CA LYS A 297 -12.35 3.85 -19.37
C LYS A 297 -13.05 5.22 -19.39
N ASP A 298 -14.29 5.25 -19.88
CA ASP A 298 -15.09 6.48 -19.95
C ASP A 298 -15.51 6.96 -18.55
N LEU A 299 -15.95 6.03 -17.69
CA LEU A 299 -16.25 6.30 -16.29
C LEU A 299 -15.03 6.81 -15.52
N TYR A 300 -13.88 6.18 -15.71
CA TYR A 300 -12.62 6.65 -15.16
C TYR A 300 -12.32 8.09 -15.59
N SER A 301 -12.42 8.39 -16.88
CA SER A 301 -12.13 9.73 -17.43
C SER A 301 -13.05 10.78 -16.82
N SER A 302 -14.34 10.46 -16.64
CA SER A 302 -15.31 11.37 -16.00
C SER A 302 -14.95 11.68 -14.54
N ILE A 303 -14.61 10.65 -13.75
CA ILE A 303 -14.20 10.85 -12.35
C ILE A 303 -12.86 11.59 -12.27
N TYR A 304 -11.91 11.25 -13.15
CA TYR A 304 -10.59 11.88 -13.17
C TYR A 304 -10.66 13.39 -13.41
N GLU A 305 -11.49 13.86 -14.33
CA GLU A 305 -11.70 15.30 -14.53
C GLU A 305 -12.20 15.99 -13.25
N SER A 306 -13.09 15.34 -12.50
CA SER A 306 -13.52 15.84 -11.19
C SER A 306 -12.36 15.88 -10.18
N ILE A 307 -11.49 14.87 -10.16
CA ILE A 307 -10.31 14.84 -9.29
C ILE A 307 -9.35 15.98 -9.67
N LEU A 308 -9.07 16.16 -10.96
CA LEU A 308 -8.18 17.19 -11.47
C LEU A 308 -8.68 18.60 -11.15
N SER A 309 -10.00 18.82 -11.20
CA SER A 309 -10.63 20.11 -10.90
C SER A 309 -10.40 20.62 -9.48
N LEU A 310 -9.98 19.74 -8.55
CA LEU A 310 -9.67 20.11 -7.17
C LEU A 310 -8.27 20.75 -7.01
N TYR A 311 -7.43 20.68 -8.05
CA TYR A 311 -6.11 21.29 -8.00
C TYR A 311 -6.18 22.82 -7.99
N ASN A 312 -5.53 23.44 -7.01
CA ASN A 312 -5.35 24.88 -6.94
C ASN A 312 -3.92 25.26 -7.37
N GLU A 313 -3.80 26.00 -8.47
CA GLU A 313 -2.51 26.38 -9.05
C GLU A 313 -1.72 27.34 -8.16
N ASP A 314 -2.38 28.32 -7.55
CA ASP A 314 -1.75 29.34 -6.70
C ASP A 314 -1.09 28.74 -5.45
N LEU A 315 -1.75 27.75 -4.84
CA LEU A 315 -1.27 27.06 -3.65
C LEU A 315 -0.46 25.79 -3.98
N SER A 316 -0.48 25.35 -5.25
CA SER A 316 0.18 24.12 -5.72
C SER A 316 -0.25 22.87 -4.94
N LEU A 317 -1.53 22.78 -4.61
CA LEU A 317 -2.11 21.71 -3.79
C LEU A 317 -3.57 21.47 -4.19
N PHE A 318 -4.09 20.26 -3.98
CA PHE A 318 -5.53 20.03 -4.14
C PHE A 318 -6.32 20.53 -2.93
N ILE A 319 -7.50 21.10 -3.16
CA ILE A 319 -8.40 21.62 -2.12
C ILE A 319 -9.74 20.89 -2.25
N LYS A 320 -10.21 20.27 -1.16
CA LYS A 320 -11.50 19.57 -1.18
C LYS A 320 -12.63 20.58 -1.00
N ASP A 321 -13.78 20.32 -1.62
CA ASP A 321 -14.98 21.18 -1.49
C ASP A 321 -15.45 21.35 -0.03
N THR A 322 -15.12 20.37 0.83
CA THR A 322 -15.45 20.34 2.27
C THR A 322 -14.51 21.17 3.14
N ASP A 323 -13.39 21.69 2.61
CA ASP A 323 -12.30 22.27 3.42
C ASP A 323 -12.50 23.74 3.82
N LYS A 324 -13.69 24.32 3.61
CA LYS A 324 -13.97 25.76 3.77
C LYS A 324 -13.53 26.36 5.12
N ASP A 325 -13.40 25.56 6.19
CA ASP A 325 -12.94 26.03 7.50
C ASP A 325 -11.63 25.38 8.01
N LYS A 326 -11.23 24.20 7.50
CA LYS A 326 -10.07 23.43 7.98
C LYS A 326 -9.53 22.53 6.86
N MET A 327 -8.51 23.00 6.13
CA MET A 327 -7.75 22.20 5.16
C MET A 327 -6.92 21.11 5.89
N VAL A 328 -7.54 19.96 6.13
CA VAL A 328 -6.94 18.79 6.78
C VAL A 328 -6.87 17.67 5.76
N TYR A 329 -5.68 17.08 5.61
CA TYR A 329 -5.42 16.05 4.62
C TYR A 329 -4.94 14.77 5.32
N SER A 330 -5.59 13.65 5.04
CA SER A 330 -5.11 12.33 5.45
C SER A 330 -3.95 11.88 4.56
N ALA A 331 -3.10 10.97 5.05
CA ALA A 331 -2.09 10.37 4.19
C ALA A 331 -2.69 9.56 3.04
N GLU A 332 -3.85 8.96 3.24
CA GLU A 332 -4.55 8.25 2.18
C GLU A 332 -5.04 9.20 1.10
N GLU A 333 -5.66 10.33 1.47
CA GLU A 333 -6.15 11.33 0.51
C GLU A 333 -5.02 11.80 -0.43
N ILE A 334 -3.86 12.15 0.13
CA ILE A 334 -2.74 12.66 -0.66
C ILE A 334 -2.19 11.56 -1.57
N ASN A 335 -1.98 10.35 -1.05
CA ASN A 335 -1.40 9.27 -1.84
C ASN A 335 -2.37 8.75 -2.90
N LEU A 336 -3.67 8.63 -2.61
CA LEU A 336 -4.68 8.23 -3.60
C LEU A 336 -4.82 9.26 -4.73
N TYR A 337 -4.67 10.56 -4.43
CA TYR A 337 -4.62 11.59 -5.45
C TYR A 337 -3.41 11.42 -6.37
N ILE A 338 -2.21 11.24 -5.80
CA ILE A 338 -0.98 11.01 -6.56
C ILE A 338 -1.11 9.74 -7.42
N MET A 339 -1.62 8.64 -6.86
CA MET A 339 -1.90 7.41 -7.59
C MET A 339 -2.87 7.62 -8.76
N SER A 340 -3.91 8.42 -8.56
CA SER A 340 -4.87 8.75 -9.63
C SER A 340 -4.21 9.51 -10.80
N LEU A 341 -3.32 10.46 -10.49
CA LEU A 341 -2.54 11.21 -11.50
C LEU A 341 -1.56 10.30 -12.26
N LEU A 342 -0.85 9.42 -11.54
CA LEU A 342 0.08 8.47 -12.13
C LEU A 342 -0.63 7.50 -13.09
N ALA A 343 -1.77 6.94 -12.66
CA ALA A 343 -2.60 6.08 -13.51
C ALA A 343 -3.07 6.83 -14.77
N TYR A 344 -3.48 8.09 -14.63
CA TYR A 344 -3.95 8.86 -15.78
C TYR A 344 -2.85 9.08 -16.81
N ASN A 345 -1.67 9.49 -16.34
CA ASN A 345 -0.53 9.73 -17.22
C ASN A 345 -0.16 8.46 -17.99
N LYS A 346 -0.18 7.30 -17.33
CA LYS A 346 0.06 6.00 -17.96
C LYS A 346 -0.93 5.69 -19.09
N PHE A 347 -2.23 5.74 -18.81
CA PHE A 347 -3.24 5.24 -19.75
C PHE A 347 -3.70 6.26 -20.80
N PHE A 348 -3.46 7.55 -20.58
CA PHE A 348 -4.03 8.62 -21.41
C PHE A 348 -3.00 9.63 -21.93
N SER A 349 -1.75 9.62 -21.45
CA SER A 349 -0.71 10.56 -21.91
C SER A 349 0.36 9.94 -22.83
N GLU A 350 0.43 8.61 -22.99
CA GLU A 350 1.45 7.89 -23.80
C GLU A 350 1.38 8.11 -25.33
N GLY A 351 0.65 9.12 -25.83
CA GLY A 351 0.53 9.45 -27.26
C GLY A 351 0.97 10.86 -27.68
N ASN A 352 1.28 11.76 -26.75
CA ASN A 352 1.64 13.15 -27.02
C ASN A 352 2.99 13.51 -26.38
N SER A 353 4.08 12.96 -26.94
CA SER A 353 5.46 13.10 -26.43
C SER A 353 6.03 14.52 -26.40
N ASN A 354 5.27 15.55 -26.81
CA ASN A 354 5.73 16.93 -26.95
C ASN A 354 4.93 17.97 -26.13
N SER A 355 3.98 17.55 -25.29
CA SER A 355 3.32 18.46 -24.35
C SER A 355 3.47 17.91 -22.93
N GLU A 356 4.14 18.65 -22.04
CA GLU A 356 3.97 18.45 -20.60
C GLU A 356 2.46 18.51 -20.32
N SER A 357 1.83 17.36 -20.08
CA SER A 357 0.41 17.33 -19.75
C SER A 357 0.20 18.15 -18.48
N SER A 358 -0.91 18.89 -18.40
CA SER A 358 -1.30 19.60 -17.19
C SER A 358 -1.27 18.66 -15.97
N GLY A 359 -1.62 17.38 -16.16
CA GLY A 359 -1.53 16.32 -15.16
C GLY A 359 -0.12 16.07 -14.64
N ASN A 360 0.90 16.00 -15.50
CA ASN A 360 2.28 15.83 -15.05
C ASN A 360 2.76 17.03 -14.20
N ARG A 361 2.47 18.27 -14.64
CA ARG A 361 2.80 19.46 -13.84
C ARG A 361 2.12 19.43 -12.46
N ILE A 362 0.85 19.03 -12.42
CA ILE A 362 0.07 18.90 -11.18
C ILE A 362 0.68 17.83 -10.27
N LEU A 363 1.06 16.68 -10.82
CA LEU A 363 1.74 15.60 -10.10
C LEU A 363 3.03 16.09 -9.43
N LEU A 364 3.91 16.75 -10.19
CA LEU A 364 5.16 17.28 -9.67
C LEU A 364 4.93 18.26 -8.51
N ASN A 365 3.96 19.16 -8.67
CA ASN A 365 3.62 20.17 -7.67
C ASN A 365 3.02 19.56 -6.40
N VAL A 366 2.05 18.65 -6.52
CA VAL A 366 1.41 18.00 -5.38
C VAL A 366 2.39 17.08 -4.64
N PHE A 367 3.19 16.29 -5.37
CA PHE A 367 4.24 15.48 -4.77
C PHE A 367 5.20 16.34 -3.95
N LYS A 368 5.73 17.42 -4.54
CA LYS A 368 6.66 18.30 -3.83
C LYS A 368 5.98 19.01 -2.65
N LYS A 369 4.82 19.62 -2.86
CA LYS A 369 4.19 20.52 -1.89
C LYS A 369 3.40 19.80 -0.80
N GLN A 370 2.53 18.87 -1.18
CA GLN A 370 1.61 18.19 -0.26
C GLN A 370 2.17 16.89 0.31
N LEU A 371 3.03 16.18 -0.42
CA LEU A 371 3.62 14.94 0.10
C LEU A 371 4.96 15.21 0.81
N VAL A 372 5.91 15.86 0.13
CA VAL A 372 7.28 16.04 0.66
C VAL A 372 7.35 17.19 1.67
N GLU A 373 7.01 18.41 1.26
CA GLU A 373 7.13 19.61 2.11
C GLU A 373 6.17 19.65 3.30
N SER A 374 5.14 18.81 3.30
CA SER A 374 4.14 18.79 4.36
C SER A 374 4.60 18.12 5.66
N GLY A 375 5.66 17.32 5.58
CA GLY A 375 6.14 16.49 6.68
C GLY A 375 5.20 15.33 7.03
N ILE A 376 4.34 14.90 6.10
CA ILE A 376 3.47 13.73 6.33
C ILE A 376 4.25 12.41 6.34
N ILE A 377 5.40 12.36 5.68
CA ILE A 377 6.36 11.25 5.73
C ILE A 377 7.42 11.59 6.77
N LEU A 378 7.64 10.68 7.73
CA LEU A 378 8.53 10.94 8.86
C LEU A 378 10.01 10.82 8.54
N SER A 379 10.39 9.89 7.67
CA SER A 379 11.75 9.69 7.18
C SER A 379 11.73 8.98 5.83
N TRP A 380 12.84 9.03 5.10
CA TRP A 380 12.95 8.43 3.76
C TRP A 380 14.14 7.46 3.69
N PRO A 381 13.97 6.21 3.20
CA PRO A 381 15.07 5.24 3.09
C PRO A 381 16.24 5.74 2.24
N GLU A 382 17.45 5.29 2.57
CA GLU A 382 18.62 5.59 1.74
C GLU A 382 18.50 4.96 0.34
N ALA A 383 19.18 5.58 -0.63
CA ALA A 383 19.27 5.03 -1.97
C ALA A 383 20.16 3.76 -1.97
N PRO A 384 19.89 2.76 -2.83
CA PRO A 384 20.75 1.59 -2.98
C PRO A 384 22.20 2.00 -3.32
N SER A 385 23.19 1.24 -2.85
CA SER A 385 24.60 1.50 -3.15
C SER A 385 24.93 1.21 -4.62
N LEU A 386 26.11 1.64 -5.08
CA LEU A 386 26.53 1.46 -6.49
C LEU A 386 26.76 0.00 -6.89
N ASP A 387 26.97 -0.89 -5.92
CA ASP A 387 27.07 -2.34 -6.09
C ASP A 387 25.72 -3.06 -5.98
N ASP A 388 24.65 -2.35 -5.61
CA ASP A 388 23.31 -2.89 -5.53
C ASP A 388 22.65 -2.92 -6.92
N ARG A 389 22.19 -4.09 -7.36
CA ARG A 389 21.50 -4.26 -8.64
C ARG A 389 20.24 -3.40 -8.77
N GLU A 390 19.57 -3.07 -7.66
CA GLU A 390 18.41 -2.17 -7.68
C GLU A 390 18.76 -0.74 -8.10
N ARG A 391 20.05 -0.39 -8.10
CA ARG A 391 20.54 0.89 -8.58
C ARG A 391 20.57 1.01 -10.11
N TYR A 392 20.22 -0.06 -10.82
CA TYR A 392 20.33 -0.16 -12.27
C TYR A 392 19.02 -0.61 -12.91
N ILE A 393 18.67 -0.01 -14.04
CA ILE A 393 17.56 -0.46 -14.88
C ILE A 393 17.78 -1.94 -15.23
N ASN A 394 16.72 -2.74 -15.11
CA ASN A 394 16.74 -4.19 -15.35
C ASN A 394 17.83 -4.96 -14.57
N PHE A 395 18.32 -4.40 -13.45
CA PHE A 395 19.29 -5.06 -12.57
C PHE A 395 20.65 -5.37 -13.21
N SER A 396 21.03 -4.64 -14.26
CA SER A 396 22.14 -5.01 -15.15
C SER A 396 23.55 -4.83 -14.57
N LEU A 397 23.72 -3.90 -13.61
CA LEU A 397 25.03 -3.38 -13.14
C LEU A 397 25.86 -2.65 -14.22
N ASN A 398 25.28 -2.36 -15.39
CA ASN A 398 25.95 -1.60 -16.43
C ASN A 398 25.89 -0.10 -16.12
N SER A 399 26.98 0.64 -16.30
CA SER A 399 27.01 2.08 -16.04
C SER A 399 25.97 2.88 -16.86
N GLU A 400 25.58 2.37 -18.04
CA GLU A 400 24.57 2.99 -18.91
C GLU A 400 23.16 2.90 -18.33
N ASP A 401 22.91 1.91 -17.47
CA ASP A 401 21.62 1.66 -16.82
C ASP A 401 21.55 2.26 -15.41
N LEU A 402 22.60 2.96 -14.96
CA LEU A 402 22.72 3.50 -13.61
C LEU A 402 21.67 4.59 -13.34
N LEU A 403 20.93 4.44 -12.25
CA LEU A 403 19.94 5.42 -11.81
C LEU A 403 20.54 6.41 -10.81
N ASP A 404 20.24 7.70 -11.00
CA ASP A 404 20.61 8.77 -10.06
C ASP A 404 19.86 8.63 -8.72
N GLU A 405 20.39 9.24 -7.64
CA GLU A 405 19.77 9.18 -6.29
C GLU A 405 18.35 9.72 -6.24
N ASP A 406 18.02 10.68 -7.12
CA ASP A 406 16.69 11.25 -7.27
C ASP A 406 15.65 10.21 -7.73
N ASN A 407 16.04 9.00 -8.11
CA ASN A 407 15.09 7.90 -8.34
C ASN A 407 14.67 7.19 -7.05
N PHE A 408 15.37 7.39 -5.94
CA PHE A 408 15.16 6.60 -4.72
C PHE A 408 14.77 7.45 -3.54
N LYS A 409 15.24 8.70 -3.44
CA LYS A 409 14.96 9.56 -2.29
C LYS A 409 14.81 11.03 -2.63
N MET A 410 14.10 11.74 -1.75
CA MET A 410 14.13 13.20 -1.68
C MET A 410 15.21 13.65 -0.70
N HIS A 411 16.19 14.41 -1.17
CA HIS A 411 17.28 14.93 -0.34
C HIS A 411 16.84 15.83 0.83
N SER A 412 15.61 16.35 0.79
CA SER A 412 15.04 17.20 1.85
C SER A 412 14.49 16.43 3.04
N ILE A 413 14.26 15.12 2.93
CA ILE A 413 13.72 14.29 4.01
C ILE A 413 14.89 13.48 4.62
N PRO A 414 15.07 13.53 5.95
CA PRO A 414 16.12 12.77 6.62
C PRO A 414 15.88 11.27 6.55
N THR A 415 16.95 10.50 6.69
CA THR A 415 16.88 9.04 6.64
C THR A 415 16.59 8.42 8.00
N PRO A 416 16.01 7.20 8.05
CA PRO A 416 15.63 6.57 9.32
C PRO A 416 16.74 6.52 10.35
N ASP A 417 17.97 6.19 9.92
CA ASP A 417 19.14 6.13 10.79
C ASP A 417 19.61 7.51 11.24
N GLY A 418 19.42 8.54 10.41
CA GLY A 418 19.83 9.91 10.72
C GLY A 418 19.00 10.60 11.80
N ILE A 419 17.73 10.20 11.97
CA ILE A 419 16.81 10.79 12.95
C ILE A 419 16.12 9.78 13.87
N GLU A 420 16.50 8.51 13.78
CA GLU A 420 15.95 7.40 14.58
C GLU A 420 14.41 7.27 14.47
N ILE A 421 13.84 7.51 13.29
CA ILE A 421 12.41 7.43 13.04
C ILE A 421 12.13 6.59 11.79
N SER A 422 11.16 5.69 11.88
CA SER A 422 10.79 4.77 10.80
C SER A 422 10.20 5.49 9.58
N PRO A 423 10.40 4.98 8.35
CA PRO A 423 9.91 5.60 7.13
C PRO A 423 8.40 5.33 6.95
N VAL A 424 7.59 6.05 7.73
CA VAL A 424 6.13 5.86 7.79
C VAL A 424 5.38 7.17 7.58
N PHE A 425 4.13 7.05 7.18
CA PHE A 425 3.19 8.15 7.08
C PHE A 425 2.53 8.46 8.43
N LEU A 426 2.41 9.75 8.72
CA LEU A 426 1.48 10.27 9.71
C LEU A 426 0.03 10.04 9.26
N LYS A 427 -0.91 10.06 10.22
CA LYS A 427 -2.34 9.91 9.91
C LYS A 427 -2.86 11.04 9.01
N GLU A 428 -2.53 12.28 9.38
CA GLU A 428 -3.06 13.49 8.76
C GLU A 428 -2.16 14.69 9.03
N ILE A 429 -2.33 15.73 8.23
CA ILE A 429 -1.66 17.03 8.33
C ILE A 429 -2.69 18.14 8.18
N LYS A 430 -2.35 19.36 8.63
CA LYS A 430 -3.21 20.53 8.46
C LYS A 430 -2.49 21.66 7.73
N PHE A 431 -3.09 22.17 6.67
CA PHE A 431 -2.60 23.36 5.98
C PHE A 431 -3.18 24.63 6.59
N SER A 432 -2.35 25.68 6.67
CA SER A 432 -2.75 27.01 7.12
C SER A 432 -2.61 27.99 5.98
N GLU A 433 -3.70 28.25 5.25
CA GLU A 433 -3.73 29.19 4.12
C GLU A 433 -3.12 30.54 4.47
N ARG A 434 -3.50 31.14 5.60
CA ARG A 434 -2.94 32.42 6.11
C ARG A 434 -1.41 32.44 6.26
N LYS A 435 -0.79 31.29 6.48
CA LYS A 435 0.66 31.16 6.72
C LYS A 435 1.39 30.49 5.56
N GLY A 436 0.68 29.89 4.60
CA GLY A 436 1.27 29.12 3.51
C GLY A 436 2.08 27.88 3.95
N ILE A 437 1.84 27.36 5.16
CA ILE A 437 2.62 26.24 5.74
C ILE A 437 1.72 25.13 6.27
N PHE A 438 2.24 23.91 6.23
CA PHE A 438 1.66 22.76 6.90
C PHE A 438 2.01 22.73 8.39
N LYS A 439 1.14 22.11 9.17
CA LYS A 439 1.36 21.77 10.58
C LYS A 439 1.25 20.27 10.72
N THR A 440 2.30 19.67 11.24
CA THR A 440 2.36 18.24 11.55
C THR A 440 1.88 18.01 13.00
N PRO A 441 1.04 16.99 13.23
CA PRO A 441 0.71 16.53 14.57
C PRO A 441 1.87 15.73 15.18
N LYS A 442 1.66 15.20 16.39
CA LYS A 442 2.61 14.31 17.04
C LYS A 442 2.82 13.02 16.23
N ASP A 443 4.07 12.59 16.16
CA ASP A 443 4.47 11.34 15.52
C ASP A 443 3.72 10.14 16.06
N SER A 444 3.09 9.39 15.15
CA SER A 444 2.29 8.21 15.47
C SER A 444 2.10 7.40 14.21
N PHE A 445 2.48 6.13 14.28
CA PHE A 445 2.21 5.15 13.23
C PHE A 445 0.79 4.61 13.37
N TYR A 446 0.07 4.50 12.24
CA TYR A 446 -1.23 3.83 12.15
C TYR A 446 -1.18 2.77 11.05
N SER A 447 -1.43 1.51 11.39
CA SER A 447 -1.27 0.37 10.47
C SER A 447 -2.23 0.44 9.29
N GLU A 448 -3.49 0.83 9.52
CA GLU A 448 -4.53 0.91 8.50
C GLU A 448 -4.09 1.77 7.32
N LYS A 449 -3.64 3.00 7.61
CA LYS A 449 -3.20 3.96 6.60
C LYS A 449 -1.92 3.50 5.91
N ASN A 450 -0.92 3.10 6.69
CA ASN A 450 0.41 2.79 6.17
C ASN A 450 0.41 1.51 5.32
N MET A 451 -0.19 0.43 5.82
CA MET A 451 -0.20 -0.85 5.09
C MET A 451 -0.98 -0.73 3.79
N PHE A 452 -2.10 0.00 3.79
CA PHE A 452 -2.88 0.27 2.59
C PHE A 452 -2.07 1.06 1.55
N ILE A 453 -1.45 2.18 1.93
CA ILE A 453 -0.67 3.02 1.01
C ILE A 453 0.52 2.25 0.43
N PHE A 454 1.30 1.57 1.29
CA PHE A 454 2.47 0.83 0.83
C PHE A 454 2.09 -0.33 -0.09
N PHE A 455 1.06 -1.09 0.27
CA PHE A 455 0.55 -2.17 -0.57
C PHE A 455 0.13 -1.63 -1.95
N LEU A 456 -0.66 -0.56 -2.02
CA LEU A 456 -1.14 -0.04 -3.30
C LEU A 456 0.01 0.43 -4.19
N TYR A 457 1.01 1.14 -3.67
CA TYR A 457 2.17 1.53 -4.49
C TYR A 457 2.95 0.31 -5.01
N ILE A 458 3.17 -0.70 -4.16
CA ILE A 458 3.87 -1.92 -4.56
C ILE A 458 3.06 -2.66 -5.64
N PHE A 459 1.78 -2.89 -5.39
CA PHE A 459 0.89 -3.63 -6.28
C PHE A 459 0.75 -2.92 -7.63
N LEU A 460 0.41 -1.64 -7.64
CA LEU A 460 0.15 -0.90 -8.88
C LEU A 460 1.44 -0.72 -9.72
N ASN A 461 2.61 -0.61 -9.08
CA ASN A 461 3.89 -0.63 -9.77
C ASN A 461 4.20 -2.01 -10.39
N ASN A 462 4.04 -3.09 -9.62
CA ASN A 462 4.33 -4.44 -10.09
C ASN A 462 3.42 -4.88 -11.24
N HIS A 463 2.18 -4.39 -11.26
CA HIS A 463 1.17 -4.72 -12.26
C HIS A 463 1.02 -3.63 -13.33
N GLU A 464 2.01 -2.74 -13.50
CA GLU A 464 2.06 -1.71 -14.57
C GLU A 464 0.78 -0.86 -14.67
N ALA A 465 0.14 -0.59 -13.53
CA ALA A 465 -1.04 0.25 -13.45
C ALA A 465 -0.70 1.75 -13.28
N PHE A 466 0.59 2.05 -13.07
CA PHE A 466 1.20 3.38 -13.11
C PHE A 466 2.42 3.38 -14.01
#